data_AF-A0AAN7EW82-F1
#
_entry.id   AF-A0AAN7EW82-F1
#
_cell.length_a   1.000
_cell.length_b   1.000
_cell.length_c   1.000
_cell.angle_alpha   90.00
_cell.angle_beta   90.00
_cell.angle_gamma   90.00
#
_symmetry.space_group_name_H-M   'P 1'
#
loop_
_entity.id
_entity.type
_entity.pdbx_description
1 polymer ?
#
loop_
_entity_poly.entity_id
_entity_poly.type
_entity_poly.pdbx_seq_one_letter_code
_entity_poly.pdbx_strand_id
1 'polypeptide(L)'
;MKKMIALGFEGSANKIGFLPRETAQHHLQHILPLIQSALKTAQITPDEIDCLCCTKGPGMGAPLQVAAVVVRILSQLWKKPIVAVNHCVAHVEMGRIVTGADDPVVLYVSGGNTQVIAYSEGWYQIFGETIDIAVGNCLDKFARVLTLSNDPNPGYNIEQVCI
;
A
#
# COMPACT_ATOMS: atom_id res chain seq x y z
N MET A 1 11.46 -17.88 -13.64
CA MET A 1 10.50 -16.97 -13.00
C MET A 1 11.27 -16.10 -12.02
N LYS A 2 11.15 -14.77 -12.07
CA LYS A 2 11.87 -13.90 -11.11
C LYS A 2 11.15 -13.93 -9.77
N LYS A 3 11.87 -14.12 -8.65
CA LYS A 3 11.31 -14.14 -7.29
C LYS A 3 11.61 -12.80 -6.61
N MET A 4 10.58 -12.17 -6.05
CA MET A 4 10.65 -10.82 -5.48
C MET A 4 9.99 -10.78 -4.10
N ILE A 5 10.52 -9.92 -3.22
CA ILE A 5 9.84 -9.54 -1.98
C ILE A 5 9.34 -8.11 -2.11
N ALA A 6 8.05 -7.93 -1.89
CA ALA A 6 7.39 -6.63 -1.75
C ALA A 6 7.06 -6.39 -0.27
N LEU A 7 7.49 -5.24 0.25
CA LEU A 7 7.18 -4.82 1.62
C LEU A 7 5.94 -3.91 1.58
N GLY A 8 4.79 -4.46 1.97
CA GLY A 8 3.53 -3.73 2.16
C GLY A 8 3.02 -3.86 3.60
N PHE A 9 2.43 -2.80 4.13
CA PHE A 9 1.85 -2.78 5.47
C PHE A 9 0.44 -2.21 5.41
N GLU A 10 -0.48 -2.88 6.09
CA GLU A 10 -1.76 -2.31 6.48
C GLU A 10 -1.71 -2.01 7.97
N GLY A 11 -2.13 -0.81 8.37
CA GLY A 11 -2.24 -0.42 9.76
C GLY A 11 -3.70 -0.44 10.20
N SER A 12 -3.94 -0.54 11.51
CA SER A 12 -5.26 -0.27 12.10
C SER A 12 -5.37 1.20 12.48
N ALA A 13 -6.49 1.83 12.14
CA ALA A 13 -6.75 3.23 12.45
C ALA A 13 -7.33 3.40 13.86
N ASN A 14 -6.75 4.31 14.63
CA ASN A 14 -7.32 4.76 15.91
C ASN A 14 -8.55 5.65 15.68
N LYS A 15 -9.27 6.02 16.76
CA LYS A 15 -10.46 6.90 16.71
C LYS A 15 -10.25 8.24 15.98
N ILE A 16 -9.00 8.67 15.79
CA ILE A 16 -8.63 9.97 15.17
C ILE A 16 -8.12 9.79 13.73
N GLY A 17 -8.02 8.55 13.22
CA GLY A 17 -7.40 8.22 11.94
C GLY A 17 -5.94 7.79 12.06
N PHE A 18 -5.24 7.73 10.92
CA PHE A 18 -3.83 7.33 10.88
C PHE A 18 -2.90 8.48 11.26
N LEU A 19 -2.15 8.31 12.35
CA LEU A 19 -1.11 9.25 12.77
C LEU A 19 0.26 8.78 12.26
N PRO A 20 1.02 9.62 11.52
CA PRO A 20 2.27 9.20 10.89
C PRO A 20 3.27 8.52 11.84
N ARG A 21 3.39 9.02 13.08
CA ARG A 21 4.28 8.46 14.11
C ARG A 21 3.83 7.07 14.57
N GLU A 22 2.54 6.89 14.84
CA GLU A 22 2.00 5.60 15.29
C GLU A 22 2.08 4.56 14.17
N THR A 23 1.79 4.96 12.93
CA THR A 23 1.93 4.08 11.77
C THR A 23 3.39 3.66 11.55
N ALA A 24 4.35 4.58 11.72
CA ALA A 24 5.77 4.24 11.62
C ALA A 24 6.20 3.26 12.73
N GLN A 25 5.74 3.48 13.97
CA GLN A 25 5.97 2.56 15.08
C GLN A 25 5.40 1.17 14.81
N HIS A 26 4.18 1.10 14.25
CA HIS A 26 3.58 -0.16 13.82
C HIS A 26 4.46 -0.87 12.77
N HIS A 27 4.95 -0.16 11.75
CA HIS A 27 5.83 -0.74 10.74
C HIS A 27 7.12 -1.28 11.36
N LEU A 28 7.75 -0.53 12.27
CA LEU A 28 8.97 -0.96 12.98
C LEU A 28 8.77 -2.27 13.75
N GLN A 29 7.62 -2.43 14.41
CA GLN A 29 7.32 -3.62 15.21
C GLN A 29 7.01 -4.86 14.37
N HIS A 30 6.40 -4.68 13.20
CA HIS A 30 5.84 -5.81 12.42
C HIS A 30 6.67 -6.18 11.18
N ILE A 31 7.57 -5.33 10.71
CA ILE A 31 8.28 -5.56 9.43
C ILE A 31 9.17 -6.79 9.43
N LEU A 32 9.97 -7.03 10.47
CA LEU A 32 10.85 -8.19 10.51
C LEU A 32 10.08 -9.51 10.65
N PRO A 33 9.10 -9.65 11.58
CA PRO A 33 8.26 -10.83 11.65
C PRO A 33 7.52 -11.12 10.33
N LEU A 34 7.02 -10.07 9.65
CA LEU A 34 6.32 -10.21 8.38
C LEU A 34 7.23 -10.76 7.28
N ILE A 35 8.47 -10.29 7.18
CA ILE A 35 9.44 -10.78 6.20
C ILE A 35 9.79 -12.25 6.44
N GLN A 36 10.01 -12.62 7.70
CA GLN A 36 10.28 -14.02 8.07
C GLN A 36 9.10 -14.92 7.72
N SER A 37 7.88 -14.47 8.03
CA SER A 37 6.64 -15.16 7.66
C SER A 37 6.50 -15.31 6.14
N ALA A 38 6.75 -14.23 5.38
CA ALA A 38 6.66 -14.24 3.92
C ALA A 38 7.65 -15.23 3.28
N LEU A 39 8.91 -15.23 3.72
CA LEU A 39 9.92 -16.21 3.26
C LEU A 39 9.49 -17.65 3.57
N LYS A 40 8.97 -17.90 4.78
CA LYS A 40 8.50 -19.22 5.20
C LYS A 40 7.30 -19.69 4.38
N THR A 41 6.32 -18.82 4.16
CA THR A 41 5.12 -19.12 3.37
C THR A 41 5.47 -19.38 1.91
N ALA A 42 6.39 -18.60 1.33
CA ALA A 42 6.87 -18.80 -0.03
C ALA A 42 7.79 -20.02 -0.17
N GLN A 43 8.28 -20.58 0.95
CA GLN A 43 9.25 -21.68 1.00
C GLN A 43 10.53 -21.37 0.21
N ILE A 44 11.03 -20.13 0.34
CA ILE A 44 12.26 -19.69 -0.33
C ILE A 44 13.26 -19.15 0.67
N THR A 45 14.53 -19.23 0.27
CA THR A 45 15.64 -18.62 0.98
C THR A 45 15.97 -17.23 0.38
N PRO A 46 16.63 -16.34 1.15
CA PRO A 46 17.07 -15.04 0.63
C PRO A 46 17.93 -15.11 -0.64
N ASP A 47 18.69 -16.18 -0.82
CA ASP A 47 19.56 -16.37 -1.98
C ASP A 47 18.76 -16.55 -3.28
N GLU A 48 17.54 -17.08 -3.19
CA GLU A 48 16.64 -17.27 -4.34
C GLU A 48 15.91 -15.99 -4.78
N ILE A 49 16.07 -14.88 -4.05
CA ILE A 49 15.46 -13.60 -4.39
C ILE A 49 16.30 -12.91 -5.46
N ASP A 50 15.68 -12.39 -6.52
CA ASP A 50 16.39 -11.64 -7.56
C ASP A 50 16.54 -10.16 -7.23
N CYS A 51 15.52 -9.56 -6.62
CA CYS A 51 15.54 -8.16 -6.21
C CYS A 51 14.58 -7.87 -5.04
N LEU A 52 14.81 -6.73 -4.38
CA LEU A 52 13.99 -6.23 -3.29
C LEU A 52 13.19 -5.02 -3.75
N CYS A 53 11.88 -5.02 -3.54
CA CYS A 53 11.01 -3.92 -3.91
C CYS A 53 10.51 -3.17 -2.68
N CYS A 54 10.52 -1.84 -2.76
CA CYS A 54 9.98 -0.99 -1.71
C CYS A 54 9.20 0.16 -2.32
N THR A 55 8.04 0.46 -1.71
CA THR A 55 7.26 1.65 -2.03
C THR A 55 8.09 2.90 -1.73
N LYS A 56 8.34 3.70 -2.75
CA LYS A 56 9.02 5.01 -2.62
C LYS A 56 8.04 6.13 -2.29
N GLY A 57 6.79 5.98 -2.72
CA GLY A 57 5.70 6.93 -2.51
C GLY A 57 4.69 6.90 -3.66
N PRO A 58 3.65 7.75 -3.61
CA PRO A 58 3.33 8.68 -2.51
C PRO A 58 2.88 7.95 -1.24
N GLY A 59 2.85 8.66 -0.09
CA GLY A 59 2.43 8.11 1.20
C GLY A 59 2.96 8.90 2.39
N MET A 60 2.69 8.42 3.61
CA MET A 60 3.18 9.06 4.84
C MET A 60 4.70 8.92 4.97
N GLY A 61 5.40 10.04 5.15
CA GLY A 61 6.85 10.08 5.17
C GLY A 61 7.51 9.17 6.22
N ALA A 62 7.03 9.20 7.47
CA ALA A 62 7.63 8.41 8.55
C ALA A 62 7.52 6.88 8.31
N PRO A 63 6.35 6.30 7.96
CA PRO A 63 6.25 4.90 7.55
C PRO A 63 7.10 4.54 6.33
N LEU A 64 7.15 5.41 5.30
CA LEU A 64 7.98 5.17 4.11
C LEU A 64 9.47 5.10 4.46
N GLN A 65 9.94 5.94 5.39
CA GLN A 65 11.33 5.89 5.88
C GLN A 65 11.65 4.56 6.56
N VAL A 66 10.73 4.00 7.35
CA VAL A 66 10.92 2.70 8.00
C VAL A 66 11.15 1.60 6.96
N ALA A 67 10.26 1.51 5.95
CA ALA A 67 10.40 0.52 4.89
C ALA A 67 11.69 0.72 4.07
N ALA A 68 12.05 1.96 3.76
CA ALA A 68 13.26 2.30 3.03
C ALA A 68 14.55 1.93 3.79
N VAL A 69 14.59 2.10 5.11
CA VAL A 69 15.73 1.67 5.94
C VAL A 69 15.85 0.16 5.92
N VAL A 70 14.76 -0.57 6.13
CA VAL A 70 14.78 -2.03 6.15
C VAL A 70 15.21 -2.61 4.81
N VAL A 71 14.65 -2.15 3.69
CA VAL A 71 15.01 -2.69 2.37
C VAL A 71 16.49 -2.44 2.03
N ARG A 72 17.07 -1.31 2.47
CA ARG A 72 18.49 -1.00 2.29
C ARG A 72 19.40 -1.92 3.10
N ILE A 73 19.03 -2.20 4.35
CA ILE A 73 19.76 -3.14 5.20
C ILE A 73 19.71 -4.55 4.59
N LEU A 74 18.53 -5.00 4.15
CA LEU A 74 18.37 -6.33 3.52
C LEU A 74 19.13 -6.43 2.20
N SER A 75 19.14 -5.37 1.41
CA SER A 75 19.93 -5.31 0.17
C SER A 75 21.42 -5.49 0.43
N GLN A 76 21.95 -4.86 1.48
CA GLN A 76 23.36 -5.04 1.87
C GLN A 76 23.65 -6.45 2.40
N LEU A 77 22.77 -6.98 3.25
CA LEU A 77 22.93 -8.30 3.85
C LEU A 77 22.84 -9.43 2.81
N TRP A 78 21.83 -9.37 1.93
CA TRP A 78 21.55 -10.39 0.94
C TRP A 78 22.19 -10.12 -0.43
N LYS A 79 22.89 -8.99 -0.56
CA LYS A 79 23.55 -8.53 -1.79
C LYS A 79 22.59 -8.52 -3.00
N LYS A 80 21.36 -8.05 -2.78
CA LYS A 80 20.31 -7.98 -3.81
C LYS A 80 20.05 -6.53 -4.24
N PRO A 81 19.81 -6.25 -5.54
CA PRO A 81 19.46 -4.91 -6.00
C PRO A 81 18.09 -4.47 -5.46
N ILE A 82 17.93 -3.15 -5.29
CA ILE A 82 16.69 -2.53 -4.84
C ILE A 82 15.97 -1.90 -6.03
N VAL A 83 14.66 -2.13 -6.13
CA VAL A 83 13.76 -1.45 -7.06
C VAL A 83 12.80 -0.58 -6.27
N ALA A 84 12.84 0.72 -6.55
CA ALA A 84 11.91 1.69 -5.97
C ALA A 84 10.60 1.70 -6.77
N VAL A 85 9.48 1.53 -6.10
CA VAL A 85 8.17 1.36 -6.74
C VAL A 85 7.25 2.54 -6.40
N ASN A 86 6.54 3.07 -7.40
CA ASN A 86 5.47 4.03 -7.19
C ASN A 86 4.21 3.31 -6.70
N HIS A 87 3.63 3.76 -5.59
CA HIS A 87 2.48 3.12 -4.95
C HIS A 87 1.25 3.03 -5.85
N CYS A 88 0.87 4.14 -6.49
CA CYS A 88 -0.32 4.20 -7.35
C CYS A 88 -0.16 3.31 -8.59
N VAL A 89 1.02 3.36 -9.23
CA VAL A 89 1.31 2.52 -10.40
C VAL A 89 1.33 1.04 -10.04
N ALA A 90 1.83 0.68 -8.84
CA ALA A 90 1.80 -0.70 -8.38
C ALA A 90 0.37 -1.26 -8.26
N HIS A 91 -0.60 -0.44 -7.84
CA HIS A 91 -2.01 -0.84 -7.83
C HIS A 91 -2.53 -1.11 -9.25
N VAL A 92 -2.21 -0.24 -10.21
CA VAL A 92 -2.63 -0.40 -11.61
C VAL A 92 -2.00 -1.67 -12.22
N GLU A 93 -0.68 -1.84 -12.10
CA GLU A 93 0.04 -2.99 -12.66
C GLU A 93 -0.36 -4.32 -12.02
N MET A 94 -0.57 -4.34 -10.70
CA MET A 94 -1.08 -5.54 -10.03
C MET A 94 -2.48 -5.90 -10.52
N GLY A 95 -3.36 -4.89 -10.71
CA GLY A 95 -4.68 -5.08 -11.29
C GLY A 95 -4.62 -5.67 -12.70
N ARG A 96 -3.76 -5.13 -13.58
CA ARG A 96 -3.53 -5.65 -14.94
C ARG A 96 -3.13 -7.12 -14.93
N ILE A 97 -2.16 -7.49 -14.10
CA ILE A 97 -1.67 -8.88 -13.99
C ILE A 97 -2.77 -9.84 -13.52
N VAL A 98 -3.52 -9.45 -12.48
CA VAL A 98 -4.53 -10.34 -11.87
C VAL A 98 -5.78 -10.47 -12.74
N THR A 99 -6.18 -9.39 -13.41
CA THR A 99 -7.42 -9.35 -14.21
C THR A 99 -7.22 -9.68 -15.69
N GLY A 100 -5.99 -9.60 -16.19
CA GLY A 100 -5.69 -9.69 -17.62
C GLY A 100 -6.06 -8.43 -18.41
N ALA A 101 -6.37 -7.31 -17.75
CA ALA A 101 -6.63 -6.05 -18.42
C ALA A 101 -5.35 -5.52 -19.09
N ASP A 102 -5.42 -5.22 -20.39
CA ASP A 102 -4.26 -4.81 -21.18
C ASP A 102 -3.92 -3.33 -20.99
N ASP A 103 -4.83 -2.42 -21.34
CA ASP A 103 -4.65 -0.96 -21.21
C ASP A 103 -5.87 -0.30 -20.54
N PRO A 104 -6.02 -0.48 -19.21
CA PRO A 104 -7.22 -0.02 -18.51
C PRO A 104 -7.14 1.46 -18.12
N VAL A 105 -8.29 2.12 -18.16
CA VAL A 105 -8.56 3.31 -17.34
C VAL A 105 -8.95 2.83 -15.95
N VAL A 106 -8.16 3.19 -14.93
CA VAL A 106 -8.32 2.69 -13.57
C VAL A 106 -8.81 3.80 -12.65
N LEU A 107 -9.94 3.55 -11.98
CA LEU A 107 -10.37 4.31 -10.83
C LEU A 107 -9.67 3.76 -9.58
N TYR A 108 -8.62 4.43 -9.14
CA TYR A 108 -7.85 4.08 -7.94
C TYR A 108 -8.47 4.76 -6.71
N VAL A 109 -9.02 3.94 -5.81
CA VAL A 109 -9.72 4.40 -4.61
C VAL A 109 -9.15 3.72 -3.37
N SER A 110 -8.72 4.51 -2.39
CA SER A 110 -8.22 4.04 -1.10
C SER A 110 -8.60 5.00 0.03
N GLY A 111 -8.16 4.70 1.25
CA GLY A 111 -8.25 5.64 2.38
C GLY A 111 -7.51 6.95 2.12
N GLY A 112 -6.40 6.93 1.36
CA GLY A 112 -5.53 8.10 1.13
C GLY A 112 -5.57 8.68 -0.28
N ASN A 113 -6.14 7.97 -1.25
CA ASN A 113 -6.11 8.36 -2.67
C ASN A 113 -7.46 8.16 -3.35
N THR A 114 -7.80 9.05 -4.28
CA THR A 114 -8.93 8.89 -5.19
C THR A 114 -8.54 9.53 -6.52
N GLN A 115 -8.20 8.72 -7.51
CA GLN A 115 -7.58 9.14 -8.77
C GLN A 115 -8.10 8.29 -9.94
N VAL A 116 -8.28 8.91 -11.10
CA VAL A 116 -8.51 8.24 -12.39
C VAL A 116 -7.18 8.25 -13.15
N ILE A 117 -6.62 7.07 -13.37
CA ILE A 117 -5.27 6.87 -13.91
C ILE A 117 -5.38 6.03 -15.19
N ALA A 118 -4.70 6.44 -16.25
CA ALA A 118 -4.53 5.62 -17.46
C ALA A 118 -3.15 5.82 -18.07
N TYR A 119 -2.69 4.84 -18.86
CA TYR A 119 -1.44 4.97 -19.59
C TYR A 119 -1.66 5.84 -20.82
N SER A 120 -0.84 6.87 -20.99
CA SER A 120 -0.95 7.82 -22.10
C SER A 120 0.41 8.47 -22.34
N GLU A 121 0.79 8.62 -23.61
CA GLU A 121 2.03 9.29 -24.02
C GLU A 121 3.32 8.67 -23.43
N GLY A 122 3.30 7.39 -23.06
CA GLY A 122 4.48 6.68 -22.56
C GLY A 122 4.61 6.63 -21.03
N TRP A 123 3.66 7.19 -20.28
CA TRP A 123 3.64 7.14 -18.81
C TRP A 123 2.19 7.09 -18.28
N TYR A 124 2.04 6.73 -17.00
CA TYR A 124 0.74 6.82 -16.32
C TYR A 124 0.40 8.29 -16.04
N GLN A 125 -0.73 8.75 -16.58
CA GLN A 125 -1.28 10.09 -16.35
C GLN A 125 -2.48 10.03 -15.41
N ILE A 126 -2.62 11.07 -14.57
CA ILE A 126 -3.80 11.29 -13.74
C ILE A 126 -4.77 12.18 -14.53
N PHE A 127 -5.91 11.63 -14.94
CA PHE A 127 -6.95 12.35 -15.68
C PHE A 127 -7.92 13.09 -14.76
N GLY A 128 -8.01 12.66 -13.50
CA GLY A 128 -8.78 13.32 -12.46
C GLY A 128 -8.38 12.81 -11.10
N GLU A 129 -8.42 13.67 -10.09
CA GLU A 129 -8.18 13.29 -8.70
C GLU A 129 -9.01 14.14 -7.76
N THR A 130 -9.15 13.67 -6.51
CA THR A 130 -9.74 14.49 -5.46
C THR A 130 -8.91 15.76 -5.23
N ILE A 131 -9.58 16.88 -4.99
CA ILE A 131 -8.95 18.17 -4.67
C ILE A 131 -8.84 18.40 -3.15
N ASP A 132 -9.41 17.51 -2.34
CA ASP A 132 -9.47 17.64 -0.88
C ASP A 132 -9.10 16.34 -0.14
N ILE A 133 -10.06 15.47 0.11
CA ILE A 133 -9.90 14.20 0.81
C ILE A 133 -10.28 13.06 -0.11
N ALA A 134 -9.54 11.95 0.00
CA ALA A 134 -9.93 10.72 -0.66
C ALA A 134 -11.28 10.23 -0.12
N VAL A 135 -12.06 9.56 -0.96
CA VAL A 135 -13.40 9.06 -0.58
C VAL A 135 -13.32 8.06 0.58
N GLY A 136 -12.25 7.26 0.68
CA GLY A 136 -12.07 6.37 1.84
C GLY A 136 -11.94 7.15 3.16
N ASN A 137 -11.13 8.22 3.21
CA ASN A 137 -11.05 9.08 4.39
C ASN A 137 -12.36 9.86 4.64
N CYS A 138 -13.10 10.22 3.59
CA CYS A 138 -14.41 10.83 3.70
C CYS A 138 -15.38 9.89 4.43
N LEU A 139 -15.48 8.63 3.98
CA LEU A 139 -16.30 7.60 4.60
C LEU A 139 -15.84 7.32 6.04
N ASP A 140 -14.54 7.19 6.28
CA ASP A 140 -14.01 7.01 7.64
C ASP A 140 -14.41 8.14 8.59
N LYS A 141 -14.37 9.40 8.13
CA LYS A 141 -14.83 10.55 8.92
C LYS A 141 -16.33 10.50 9.15
N PHE A 142 -17.10 10.15 8.13
CA PHE A 142 -18.55 10.04 8.22
C PHE A 142 -19.00 8.96 9.22
N ALA A 143 -18.40 7.77 9.17
CA ALA A 143 -18.65 6.70 10.12
C ALA A 143 -18.40 7.14 11.57
N ARG A 144 -17.31 7.88 11.82
CA ARG A 144 -16.99 8.42 13.15
C ARG A 144 -18.03 9.41 13.65
N VAL A 145 -18.53 10.29 12.78
CA VAL A 145 -19.61 11.24 13.13
C VAL A 145 -20.88 10.50 13.52
N LEU A 146 -21.19 9.41 12.82
CA LEU A 146 -22.34 8.54 13.11
C LEU A 146 -22.10 7.57 14.26
N THR A 147 -20.93 7.59 14.90
CA THR A 147 -20.52 6.65 15.95
C THR A 147 -20.60 5.18 15.53
N LEU A 148 -20.45 4.90 14.23
CA LEU A 148 -20.38 3.54 13.71
C LEU A 148 -19.07 2.87 14.15
N SER A 149 -19.12 1.55 14.31
CA SER A 149 -17.94 0.75 14.66
C SER A 149 -16.87 0.86 13.57
N ASN A 150 -15.59 0.82 13.98
CA ASN A 150 -14.47 0.64 13.06
C ASN A 150 -14.21 -0.84 12.74
N ASP A 151 -14.83 -1.79 13.45
CA ASP A 151 -14.66 -3.23 13.24
C ASP A 151 -15.84 -3.78 12.39
N PRO A 152 -15.59 -4.50 11.28
CA PRO A 152 -14.28 -4.86 10.70
C PRO A 152 -13.57 -3.72 9.96
N ASN A 153 -14.31 -2.79 9.37
CA ASN A 153 -13.81 -1.51 8.86
C ASN A 153 -14.97 -0.50 8.73
N PRO A 154 -14.71 0.82 8.77
CA PRO A 154 -15.77 1.83 8.74
C PRO A 154 -16.58 1.83 7.44
N GLY A 155 -15.94 1.59 6.29
CA GLY A 155 -16.58 1.57 4.98
C GLY A 155 -17.65 0.47 4.88
N TYR A 156 -17.34 -0.74 5.32
CA TYR A 156 -18.29 -1.85 5.39
C TYR A 156 -19.50 -1.52 6.27
N ASN A 157 -19.27 -0.93 7.45
CA ASN A 157 -20.36 -0.61 8.37
C ASN A 157 -21.27 0.51 7.82
N ILE A 158 -20.73 1.45 7.04
CA ILE A 158 -21.56 2.43 6.31
C ILE A 158 -22.42 1.72 5.26
N GLU A 159 -21.81 0.85 4.44
CA GLU A 159 -22.51 0.12 3.39
C GLU A 159 -23.70 -0.68 3.93
N GLN A 160 -23.51 -1.40 5.05
CA GLN A 160 -24.57 -2.22 5.65
C GLN A 160 -25.76 -1.42 6.18
N VAL A 161 -25.58 -0.15 6.56
CA VAL A 161 -26.67 0.70 7.07
C VAL A 161 -27.39 1.44 5.95
N CYS A 162 -26.77 1.53 4.76
CA CYS A 162 -27.38 2.15 3.57
C CYS A 162 -28.24 1.18 2.75
N ILE A 163 -28.12 -0.13 2.97
CA ILE A 163 -28.92 -1.19 2.34
C ILE A 163 -30.12 -1.53 3.24
#